data_AF-A0A7J4K4A9-F1
#
_entry.id   AF-A0A7J4K4A9-F1
#
_cell.length_a   1.000
_cell.length_b   1.000
_cell.length_c   1.000
_cell.angle_alpha   90.00
_cell.angle_beta   90.00
_cell.angle_gamma   90.00
#
_symmetry.space_group_name_H-M   'P 1'
#
loop_
_entity.id
_entity.type
_entity.pdbx_description
1 polymer ?
#
loop_
_entity_poly.entity_id
_entity_poly.type
_entity_poly.pdbx_seq_one_letter_code
_entity_poly.pdbx_strand_id
1 'polypeptide(L)'
;MANDVENGKACAALAYLFPIGLIWYLVDANMKKNKFAAFHVYQSLAYAIVVFVLYIAATILTLVSLGLLSVLWFVVWILSLVWFVQGLVNALTGKQNKLFLIGSIGDKFSF
;
A
#
# COMPACT_ATOMS: atom_id res chain seq x y z
N MET A 1 10.46 2.07 -19.75
CA MET A 1 9.06 1.72 -19.41
C MET A 1 8.85 0.21 -19.40
N ALA A 2 8.84 -0.49 -20.55
CA ALA A 2 8.66 -1.95 -20.57
C ALA A 2 9.71 -2.71 -19.74
N ASN A 3 10.98 -2.32 -19.88
CA ASN A 3 12.09 -2.89 -19.12
C ASN A 3 11.99 -2.60 -17.60
N ASP A 4 11.46 -1.44 -17.20
CA ASP A 4 11.26 -1.10 -15.78
C ASP A 4 10.14 -1.95 -15.17
N VAL A 5 9.04 -2.15 -15.91
CA VAL A 5 7.93 -3.00 -15.46
C VAL A 5 8.40 -4.44 -15.28
N GLU A 6 9.14 -4.99 -16.24
CA GLU A 6 9.64 -6.37 -16.17
C GLU A 6 10.58 -6.59 -14.98
N ASN A 7 11.63 -5.75 -14.86
CA ASN A 7 12.63 -5.88 -13.79
C ASN A 7 12.08 -5.52 -12.40
N GLY A 8 11.09 -4.63 -12.32
CA GLY A 8 10.53 -4.12 -11.07
C GLY A 8 9.32 -4.91 -10.57
N LYS A 9 8.74 -5.81 -11.37
CA LYS A 9 7.44 -6.45 -11.08
C LYS A 9 7.42 -7.20 -9.75
N ALA A 10 8.45 -7.98 -9.48
CA ALA A 10 8.54 -8.74 -8.25
C ALA A 10 8.60 -7.82 -7.02
N CYS A 11 9.46 -6.81 -7.04
CA CYS A 11 9.56 -5.82 -5.97
C CYS A 11 8.23 -5.06 -5.77
N ALA A 12 7.58 -4.65 -6.87
CA ALA A 12 6.30 -3.96 -6.85
C ALA A 12 5.16 -4.81 -6.24
N ALA A 13 5.08 -6.10 -6.58
CA ALA A 13 4.08 -7.00 -6.02
C ALA A 13 4.33 -7.27 -4.53
N LEU A 14 5.60 -7.53 -4.16
CA LEU A 14 6.00 -7.75 -2.76
C LEU A 14 5.85 -6.51 -1.88
N ALA A 15 5.77 -5.30 -2.45
CA ALA A 15 5.56 -4.07 -1.70
C ALA A 15 4.24 -4.09 -0.91
N TYR A 16 3.20 -4.75 -1.46
CA TYR A 16 1.91 -4.91 -0.79
C TYR A 16 1.91 -5.96 0.32
N LEU A 17 2.95 -6.80 0.41
CA LEU A 17 3.23 -7.67 1.56
C LEU A 17 4.17 -6.95 2.52
N PHE A 18 3.70 -5.85 3.10
CA PHE A 18 4.52 -4.98 3.94
C PHE A 18 5.17 -5.75 5.11
N PRO A 19 6.47 -5.55 5.40
CA PRO A 19 7.40 -4.59 4.80
C PRO A 19 8.31 -5.18 3.69
N ILE A 20 8.00 -6.37 3.13
CA ILE A 20 8.94 -7.16 2.31
C ILE A 20 9.46 -6.38 1.10
N GLY A 21 8.57 -5.89 0.23
CA GLY A 21 9.00 -5.14 -0.96
C GLY A 21 9.58 -3.75 -0.63
N LEU A 22 9.21 -3.15 0.50
CA LEU A 22 9.82 -1.90 0.96
C LEU A 22 11.29 -2.12 1.36
N ILE A 23 11.57 -3.17 2.12
CA ILE A 23 12.94 -3.51 2.52
C ILE A 23 13.77 -3.80 1.27
N TRP A 24 13.27 -4.63 0.34
CA TRP A 24 13.97 -4.90 -0.91
C TRP A 24 14.27 -3.62 -1.68
N TYR A 25 13.27 -2.75 -1.87
CA TYR A 25 13.44 -1.47 -2.55
C TYR A 25 14.55 -0.61 -1.91
N LEU A 26 14.61 -0.54 -0.57
CA LEU A 26 15.59 0.29 0.13
C LEU A 26 17.02 -0.24 0.03
N VAL A 27 17.22 -1.56 -0.04
CA VAL A 27 18.56 -2.19 -0.07
C VAL A 27 19.09 -2.43 -1.48
N ASP A 28 18.23 -2.43 -2.50
CA ASP A 28 18.61 -2.66 -3.89
C ASP A 28 18.66 -1.35 -4.69
N ALA A 29 19.87 -0.91 -5.02
CA ALA A 29 20.11 0.34 -5.76
C ALA A 29 19.48 0.35 -7.17
N ASN A 30 19.26 -0.81 -7.79
CA ASN A 30 18.56 -0.90 -9.07
C ASN A 30 17.06 -0.70 -8.87
N MET A 31 16.49 -1.27 -7.81
CA MET A 31 15.08 -1.07 -7.48
C MET A 31 14.79 0.39 -7.12
N LYS A 32 15.69 1.07 -6.39
CA LYS A 32 15.56 2.51 -6.11
C LYS A 32 15.44 3.38 -7.36
N LYS A 33 16.15 3.01 -8.44
CA LYS A 33 16.10 3.70 -9.74
C LYS A 33 14.91 3.28 -10.60
N ASN A 34 14.27 2.16 -10.29
CA ASN A 34 13.15 1.64 -11.05
C ASN A 34 11.86 2.41 -10.72
N LYS A 35 11.35 3.17 -11.69
CA LYS A 35 10.16 4.02 -11.51
C LYS A 35 8.88 3.21 -11.24
N PHE A 36 8.79 1.99 -11.76
CA PHE A 36 7.66 1.10 -11.54
C PHE A 36 7.66 0.54 -10.11
N ALA A 37 8.81 0.05 -9.64
CA ALA A 37 8.97 -0.42 -8.27
C ALA A 37 8.72 0.72 -7.26
N ALA A 38 9.34 1.89 -7.48
CA ALA A 38 9.17 3.07 -6.62
C ALA A 38 7.69 3.47 -6.47
N PHE A 39 6.94 3.52 -7.58
CA PHE A 39 5.51 3.82 -7.55
C PHE A 39 4.73 2.87 -6.63
N HIS A 40 4.90 1.55 -6.79
CA HIS A 40 4.16 0.58 -5.98
C HIS A 40 4.63 0.55 -4.52
N VAL A 41 5.92 0.79 -4.26
CA VAL A 41 6.45 0.96 -2.91
C VAL A 41 5.80 2.14 -2.21
N TYR A 42 5.73 3.30 -2.87
CA TYR A 42 5.10 4.49 -2.30
C TYR A 42 3.59 4.31 -2.08
N GLN A 43 2.88 3.68 -3.03
CA GLN A 43 1.46 3.35 -2.87
C GLN A 43 1.23 2.35 -1.72
N SER A 44 2.10 1.33 -1.59
CA SER A 44 2.00 0.35 -0.50
C SER A 44 2.31 0.94 0.87
N LEU A 45 3.24 1.90 0.95
CA LEU A 45 3.56 2.62 2.18
C LEU A 45 2.40 3.53 2.60
N ALA A 46 1.81 4.25 1.65
CA ALA A 46 0.58 5.02 1.90
C ALA A 46 -0.55 4.12 2.41
N TYR A 47 -0.75 2.96 1.77
CA TYR A 47 -1.70 1.95 2.21
C TYR A 47 -1.43 1.49 3.65
N ALA A 48 -0.20 1.11 3.98
CA ALA A 48 0.16 0.66 5.32
C ALA A 48 -0.10 1.73 6.39
N ILE A 49 0.29 2.99 6.12
CA ILE A 49 0.08 4.11 7.04
C ILE A 49 -1.41 4.39 7.23
N VAL A 50 -2.20 4.47 6.14
CA VAL A 50 -3.63 4.78 6.23
C VAL A 50 -4.37 3.68 6.97
N VAL A 51 -4.12 2.41 6.64
CA VAL A 51 -4.76 1.28 7.32
C VAL A 51 -4.41 1.27 8.82
N PHE A 52 -3.15 1.54 9.17
CA PHE A 52 -2.73 1.65 10.56
C PHE A 52 -3.48 2.76 11.31
N VAL A 53 -3.57 3.96 10.73
CA VAL A 53 -4.31 5.09 11.31
C VAL A 53 -5.80 4.77 11.45
N LEU A 54 -6.43 4.14 10.46
CA LEU A 54 -7.84 3.77 10.50
C LEU A 54 -8.13 2.72 11.57
N TYR A 55 -7.26 1.72 11.77
CA TYR A 55 -7.42 0.76 12.86
C TYR A 55 -7.27 1.42 14.24
N ILE A 56 -6.34 2.36 14.41
CA ILE A 56 -6.25 3.14 15.65
C ILE A 56 -7.54 3.92 15.88
N ALA A 57 -8.04 4.63 14.87
CA ALA A 57 -9.29 5.39 14.97
C ALA A 57 -10.49 4.48 15.32
N ALA A 58 -10.63 3.34 14.64
CA ALA A 58 -11.67 2.34 14.91
C ALA A 58 -11.57 1.79 16.35
N THR A 59 -10.36 1.55 16.84
CA THR A 59 -10.11 1.10 18.22
C THR A 59 -10.59 2.15 19.22
N ILE A 60 -10.14 3.40 19.08
CA ILE A 60 -10.51 4.50 19.97
C ILE A 60 -12.03 4.69 19.97
N LEU A 61 -12.66 4.73 18.79
CA LEU A 61 -14.11 4.89 18.64
C LEU A 61 -14.89 3.74 19.27
N THR A 62 -14.38 2.50 19.15
CA THR A 62 -14.99 1.33 19.81
C THR A 62 -14.92 1.47 21.33
N LEU A 63 -13.78 1.90 21.88
CA LEU A 63 -13.60 2.07 23.33
C LEU A 63 -14.50 3.17 23.91
N VAL A 64 -14.53 4.36 23.29
CA VAL A 64 -15.33 5.49 23.81
C VAL A 64 -16.84 5.25 23.66
N SER A 65 -17.24 4.44 22.69
CA SER A 65 -18.65 4.06 22.48
C SER A 65 -19.07 2.81 23.27
N LEU A 66 -18.20 2.31 24.16
CA LEU A 66 -18.43 1.08 24.94
C LEU A 66 -18.79 -0.13 24.06
N GLY A 67 -18.18 -0.23 22.88
CA GLY A 67 -18.34 -1.34 21.95
C GLY A 67 -19.39 -1.14 20.85
N LEU A 68 -20.22 -0.09 20.93
CA LEU A 68 -21.29 0.16 19.95
C LEU A 68 -20.75 0.34 18.51
N LEU A 69 -19.54 0.89 18.37
CA LEU A 69 -18.88 1.12 17.08
C LEU A 69 -17.88 0.02 16.68
N SER A 70 -17.95 -1.17 17.27
CA SER A 70 -17.06 -2.30 16.93
C SER A 70 -17.13 -2.72 15.45
N VAL A 71 -18.25 -2.47 14.77
CA VAL A 71 -18.42 -2.70 13.32
C VAL A 71 -17.38 -1.97 12.46
N LEU A 72 -16.79 -0.88 12.96
CA LEU A 72 -15.75 -0.12 12.23
C LEU A 72 -14.51 -0.97 11.92
N TRP A 73 -14.17 -1.95 12.76
CA TRP A 73 -13.07 -2.88 12.48
C TRP A 73 -13.30 -3.67 11.19
N PHE A 74 -14.52 -4.16 10.99
CA PHE A 74 -14.88 -4.90 9.79
C PHE A 74 -14.85 -4.00 8.55
N VAL A 75 -15.31 -2.75 8.69
CA VAL A 75 -15.25 -1.76 7.60
C VAL A 75 -13.80 -1.46 7.20
N VAL A 76 -12.91 -1.23 8.17
CA VAL A 76 -11.48 -0.99 7.89
C VAL A 76 -10.84 -2.23 7.26
N TRP A 77 -11.19 -3.42 7.71
CA TRP A 77 -10.70 -4.68 7.12
C TRP A 77 -11.11 -4.83 5.65
N ILE A 78 -12.37 -4.55 5.30
CA ILE A 78 -12.83 -4.59 3.91
C ILE A 78 -12.10 -3.55 3.04
N LEU A 79 -11.98 -2.31 3.51
CA LEU A 79 -11.24 -1.26 2.78
C LEU A 79 -9.77 -1.65 2.57
N SER A 80 -9.14 -2.22 3.60
CA SER A 80 -7.78 -2.72 3.53
C SER A 80 -7.65 -3.82 2.47
N LEU A 81 -8.59 -4.77 2.43
CA LEU A 81 -8.59 -5.85 1.44
C LEU A 81 -8.77 -5.33 0.02
N VAL A 82 -9.66 -4.36 -0.19
CA VAL A 82 -9.88 -3.72 -1.50
C VAL A 82 -8.59 -3.05 -1.99
N TRP A 83 -7.91 -2.26 -1.15
CA TRP A 83 -6.66 -1.60 -1.53
C TRP A 83 -5.53 -2.60 -1.77
N PHE A 84 -5.43 -3.65 -0.96
CA PHE A 84 -4.45 -4.71 -1.15
C PHE A 84 -4.63 -5.39 -2.51
N VAL A 85 -5.86 -5.86 -2.82
CA VAL A 85 -6.15 -6.55 -4.08
C VAL A 85 -5.96 -5.60 -5.27
N GLN A 86 -6.46 -4.38 -5.20
CA GLN A 86 -6.30 -3.39 -6.26
C GLN A 86 -4.81 -3.12 -6.55
N GLY A 87 -4.03 -2.89 -5.49
CA GLY A 87 -2.59 -2.62 -5.59
C GLY A 87 -1.81 -3.79 -6.17
N LEU A 88 -2.08 -5.00 -5.67
CA LEU A 88 -1.43 -6.22 -6.13
C LEU A 88 -1.77 -6.52 -7.60
N VAL A 89 -3.04 -6.41 -8.00
CA VAL A 89 -3.46 -6.60 -9.39
C VAL A 89 -2.80 -5.56 -10.30
N ASN A 90 -2.74 -4.30 -9.87
CA ASN A 90 -2.06 -3.25 -10.62
C ASN A 90 -0.57 -3.59 -10.81
N ALA A 91 0.13 -4.03 -9.76
CA ALA A 91 1.54 -4.42 -9.84
C ALA A 91 1.77 -5.61 -10.78
N LEU A 92 0.97 -6.68 -10.64
CA LEU A 92 1.10 -7.89 -11.45
C LEU A 92 0.80 -7.64 -12.94
N THR A 93 -0.15 -6.75 -13.23
CA THR A 93 -0.53 -6.35 -14.59
C THR A 93 0.33 -5.22 -15.16
N GLY A 94 1.30 -4.71 -14.42
CA GLY A 94 2.20 -3.64 -14.88
C GLY A 94 1.56 -2.25 -14.96
N LYS A 95 0.44 -2.03 -14.26
CA LYS A 95 -0.31 -0.77 -14.27
C LYS A 95 0.07 0.11 -13.09
N GLN A 96 0.39 1.38 -13.35
CA GLN A 96 0.66 2.38 -12.31
C GLN A 96 -0.60 3.17 -11.94
N ASN A 97 -1.68 2.44 -11.61
CA ASN A 97 -2.93 3.05 -11.17
C ASN A 97 -2.86 3.31 -9.66
N LYS A 98 -3.19 4.54 -9.27
CA LYS A 98 -3.26 4.95 -7.86
C LYS A 98 -4.35 4.16 -7.13
N LEU A 99 -4.09 3.85 -5.86
CA LEU A 99 -5.11 3.25 -4.99
C LEU A 99 -6.30 4.19 -4.84
N PHE A 100 -7.51 3.63 -4.86
CA PHE A 100 -8.73 4.39 -4.69
C PHE A 100 -8.71 5.17 -3.37
N LEU A 101 -9.11 6.46 -3.38
CA LEU A 101 -9.13 7.41 -2.24
C LEU A 101 -7.77 7.80 -1.65
N ILE A 102 -6.81 6.89 -1.54
CA ILE A 102 -5.58 7.09 -0.76
C ILE A 102 -4.33 7.29 -1.62
N GLY A 103 -4.41 7.06 -2.93
CA GLY A 103 -3.22 7.02 -3.77
C GLY A 103 -2.48 8.36 -3.91
N SER A 104 -3.12 9.49 -3.63
CA SER A 104 -2.45 10.81 -3.57
C SER A 104 -1.47 10.94 -2.40
N ILE A 105 -1.62 10.13 -1.35
CA ILE A 105 -0.66 10.08 -0.24
C ILE A 105 0.64 9.42 -0.71
N GLY A 106 0.55 8.41 -1.58
CA GLY A 106 1.72 7.76 -2.16
C GLY A 106 2.60 8.71 -2.96
N ASP A 107 2.01 9.70 -3.63
CA ASP A 107 2.76 10.68 -4.44
C ASP A 107 3.64 11.61 -3.59
N LYS A 108 3.48 11.62 -2.27
CA LYS A 108 4.27 12.46 -1.35
C LYS A 108 5.64 11.87 -1.01
N PHE A 109 5.88 10.60 -1.33
CA PHE A 109 7.15 9.93 -1.06
C PHE A 109 8.10 10.05 -2.27
N SER A 110 9.40 10.17 -1.99
CA SER A 110 10.43 10.37 -3.02
C SER A 110 11.83 9.89 -2.61
N PHE A 111 11.92 8.93 -1.68
CA PHE A 111 13.16 8.51 -1.03
C PHE A 111 13.94 7.39 -1.75
#